data_AF-A0A9W9ADP1-F1
#
_entry.id   AF-A0A9W9ADP1-F1
#
_cell.length_a   1.000
_cell.length_b   1.000
_cell.length_c   1.000
_cell.angle_alpha   90.00
_cell.angle_beta   90.00
_cell.angle_gamma   90.00
#
_symmetry.space_group_name_H-M   'P 1'
#
loop_
_entity.id
_entity.type
_entity.pdbx_description
1 polymer ?
#
loop_
_entity_poly.entity_id
_entity_poly.type
_entity_poly.pdbx_seq_one_letter_code
_entity_poly.pdbx_strand_id
1 'polypeptide(L)'
;MRVACHCDGKCDWCGKKLILKLSFPAKTRVSEQTFMDRCRELAQGDHAWVLNHLPHIYWTFDIQYSKSTPQANFKKKFKDDYEMRLMRGSIQEELRPLSSLTTAT
;
A
#
# COMPACT_ATOMS: atom_id res chain seq x y z
N MET A 1 9.30 6.80 2.56
CA MET A 1 10.74 6.68 2.23
C MET A 1 10.87 6.67 0.71
N ARG A 2 11.81 7.40 0.10
CA ARG A 2 12.03 7.34 -1.36
C ARG A 2 12.88 6.13 -1.71
N VAL A 3 12.56 5.47 -2.82
CA VAL A 3 13.32 4.30 -3.32
C VAL A 3 13.72 4.51 -4.77
N ALA A 4 14.89 4.01 -5.15
CA ALA A 4 15.44 4.05 -6.50
C ALA A 4 15.69 2.62 -7.00
N CYS A 5 15.32 2.32 -8.24
CA CYS A 5 15.71 1.06 -8.90
C CYS A 5 17.20 1.14 -9.28
N HIS A 6 17.98 0.13 -8.91
CA HIS A 6 19.39 0.01 -9.30
C HIS A 6 19.54 -1.26 -10.14
N CYS A 7 19.11 -1.19 -11.40
CA CYS A 7 19.22 -2.30 -12.37
C CYS A 7 19.93 -1.84 -13.64
N ASP A 8 20.62 -2.75 -14.33
CA ASP A 8 21.39 -2.50 -15.56
C ASP A 8 20.51 -2.34 -16.83
N GLY A 9 19.25 -1.92 -16.65
CA GLY A 9 18.26 -1.74 -17.71
C GLY A 9 17.27 -2.92 -17.83
N LYS A 10 15.99 -2.58 -18.07
CA LYS A 10 14.78 -3.46 -18.13
C LYS A 10 14.01 -3.70 -16.81
N CYS A 11 14.02 -2.78 -15.83
CA CYS A 11 13.00 -2.78 -14.76
C CYS A 11 11.92 -1.72 -15.05
N ASP A 12 10.66 -2.03 -14.75
CA ASP A 12 9.51 -1.10 -14.88
C ASP A 12 9.64 0.16 -14.01
N TRP A 13 10.62 0.18 -13.12
CA TRP A 13 10.86 1.25 -12.14
C TRP A 13 11.97 2.21 -12.56
N CYS A 14 12.63 1.97 -13.69
CA CYS A 14 13.74 2.81 -14.15
C CYS A 14 13.26 4.25 -14.40
N GLY A 15 13.95 5.22 -13.81
CA GLY A 15 13.61 6.65 -13.90
C GLY A 15 12.40 7.10 -13.07
N LYS A 16 11.70 6.20 -12.36
CA LYS A 16 10.54 6.56 -11.54
C LYS A 16 10.96 7.04 -10.14
N LYS A 17 10.24 8.04 -9.61
CA LYS A 17 10.30 8.46 -8.21
C LYS A 17 9.23 7.69 -7.43
N LEU A 18 9.66 6.69 -6.66
CA LEU A 18 8.75 5.81 -5.93
C LEU A 18 8.87 5.99 -4.42
N ILE A 19 7.78 5.67 -3.72
CA ILE A 19 7.68 5.71 -2.27
C ILE A 19 7.50 4.31 -1.73
N LEU A 20 8.39 3.92 -0.81
CA LEU A 20 8.16 2.82 0.12
C LEU A 20 7.33 3.33 1.30
N LYS A 21 6.16 2.71 1.47
CA LYS A 21 5.27 2.88 2.61
C LYS A 21 5.34 1.63 3.48
N LEU A 22 5.58 1.81 4.77
CA LEU A 22 5.56 0.75 5.77
C LEU A 22 4.41 1.01 6.72
N SER A 23 3.63 -0.03 7.02
CA SER A 23 2.46 0.07 7.88
C SER A 23 2.28 -1.19 8.71
N PHE A 24 1.49 -1.08 9.79
CA PHE A 24 1.20 -2.18 10.71
C PHE A 24 -0.31 -2.44 10.81
N PRO A 25 -0.97 -2.82 9.70
CA PRO A 25 -2.40 -3.04 9.69
C PRO A 25 -2.78 -4.31 10.47
N ALA A 26 -4.05 -4.40 10.85
CA ALA A 26 -4.66 -5.65 11.27
C ALA A 26 -4.42 -6.73 10.20
N LYS A 27 -4.18 -7.98 10.62
CA LYS A 27 -3.98 -9.10 9.71
C LYS A 27 -5.19 -9.34 8.78
N THR A 28 -6.38 -8.98 9.24
CA THR A 28 -7.65 -9.08 8.50
C THR A 28 -7.86 -7.94 7.53
N ARG A 29 -7.08 -6.85 7.61
CA ARG A 29 -7.27 -5.70 6.73
C ARG A 29 -6.83 -6.02 5.31
N VAL A 30 -7.73 -5.77 4.37
CA VAL A 30 -7.49 -5.94 2.94
C VAL A 30 -6.23 -5.19 2.49
N SER A 31 -5.52 -5.72 1.50
CA SER A 31 -4.32 -5.09 0.97
C SER A 31 -4.64 -3.73 0.35
N GLU A 32 -3.68 -2.79 0.39
CA GLU A 32 -3.85 -1.48 -0.23
C GLU A 32 -4.00 -1.62 -1.76
N GLN A 33 -3.33 -2.60 -2.36
CA GLN A 33 -3.49 -2.96 -3.76
C GLN A 33 -4.96 -3.29 -4.08
N THR A 34 -5.54 -4.27 -3.38
CA THR A 34 -6.92 -4.69 -3.59
C THR A 34 -7.91 -3.54 -3.36
N PHE A 35 -7.64 -2.67 -2.38
CA PHE A 35 -8.45 -1.48 -2.16
C PHE A 35 -8.39 -0.52 -3.37
N MET A 36 -7.19 -0.25 -3.87
CA MET A 36 -6.99 0.63 -5.03
C MET A 36 -7.58 0.05 -6.31
N ASP A 37 -7.48 -1.26 -6.52
CA ASP A 37 -8.07 -1.93 -7.68
C ASP A 37 -9.59 -1.75 -7.69
N ARG A 38 -10.24 -1.96 -6.54
CA ARG A 38 -11.67 -1.69 -6.38
C ARG A 38 -12.02 -0.22 -6.62
N CYS A 39 -11.19 0.72 -6.17
CA CYS A 39 -11.41 2.14 -6.47
C CYS A 39 -11.34 2.43 -7.97
N ARG A 40 -10.42 1.79 -8.71
CA ARG A 40 -10.32 1.92 -10.17
C ARG A 40 -11.52 1.32 -10.89
N GLU A 41 -11.98 0.15 -10.46
CA GLU A 41 -13.17 -0.49 -11.02
C GLU A 41 -14.42 0.39 -10.88
N LEU A 42 -14.55 1.10 -9.76
CA LEU A 42 -15.68 2.00 -9.49
C LEU A 42 -15.55 3.38 -10.16
N ALA A 43 -14.36 3.77 -10.60
CA ALA A 43 -14.10 5.06 -11.22
C ALA A 43 -14.51 5.05 -12.72
N GLN A 44 -15.82 5.00 -12.96
CA GLN A 44 -16.43 4.98 -14.29
C GLN A 44 -17.46 6.12 -14.45
N GLY A 45 -17.84 6.41 -15.70
CA GLY A 45 -18.82 7.47 -16.02
C GLY A 45 -18.39 8.83 -15.47
N ASP A 46 -19.29 9.50 -14.75
CA ASP A 46 -19.04 10.81 -14.13
C ASP A 46 -17.90 10.80 -13.08
N HIS A 47 -17.45 9.61 -12.66
CA HIS A 47 -16.36 9.43 -11.70
C HIS A 47 -15.01 9.06 -12.35
N ALA A 48 -14.92 9.02 -13.68
CA ALA A 48 -13.67 8.66 -14.38
C ALA A 48 -12.49 9.58 -14.01
N TRP A 49 -12.76 10.84 -13.62
CA TRP A 49 -11.73 11.79 -13.18
C TRP A 49 -10.91 11.29 -11.99
N VAL A 50 -11.47 10.41 -11.15
CA VAL A 50 -10.80 9.83 -9.97
C VAL A 50 -9.55 9.04 -10.36
N LEU A 51 -9.53 8.42 -11.55
CA LEU A 51 -8.38 7.65 -12.04
C LEU A 51 -7.09 8.48 -12.11
N ASN A 52 -7.21 9.81 -12.32
CA ASN A 52 -6.08 10.74 -12.35
C ASN A 52 -5.46 11.00 -10.97
N HIS A 53 -6.13 10.56 -9.90
CA HIS A 53 -5.72 10.81 -8.52
C HIS A 53 -5.41 9.53 -7.75
N LEU A 54 -5.67 8.35 -8.32
CA LEU A 54 -5.35 7.07 -7.68
C LEU A 54 -3.90 6.67 -7.95
N PRO A 55 -3.05 6.57 -6.90
CA PRO A 55 -1.65 6.22 -7.08
C PRO A 55 -1.50 4.81 -7.62
N HIS A 56 -0.56 4.60 -8.54
CA HIS A 56 -0.20 3.25 -8.94
C HIS A 56 0.64 2.57 -7.85
N ILE A 57 0.23 1.36 -7.46
CA ILE A 57 0.97 0.50 -6.53
C ILE A 57 1.66 -0.56 -7.38
N TYR A 58 3.00 -0.59 -7.31
CA TYR A 58 3.82 -1.49 -8.12
C TYR A 58 4.12 -2.80 -7.40
N TRP A 59 4.20 -2.76 -6.08
CA TRP A 59 4.54 -3.94 -5.29
C TRP A 59 3.98 -3.84 -3.88
N THR A 60 3.59 -4.98 -3.32
CA THR A 60 3.18 -5.12 -1.93
C THR A 60 3.78 -6.39 -1.34
N PHE A 61 4.13 -6.35 -0.06
CA PHE A 61 4.62 -7.51 0.67
C PHE A 61 4.19 -7.46 2.13
N ASP A 62 4.02 -8.65 2.71
CA ASP A 62 3.68 -8.83 4.11
C ASP A 62 4.79 -9.59 4.82
N ILE A 63 5.23 -9.08 5.97
CA ILE A 63 6.12 -9.78 6.89
C ILE A 63 5.27 -10.29 8.06
N GLN A 64 5.15 -11.60 8.14
CA GLN A 64 4.44 -12.27 9.21
C GLN A 64 5.33 -12.34 10.47
N TYR A 65 4.73 -12.12 11.63
CA TYR A 65 5.43 -12.28 12.90
C TYR A 65 5.53 -13.75 13.32
N SER A 66 6.69 -14.13 13.86
CA SER A 66 6.91 -15.47 14.40
C SER A 66 6.12 -15.69 15.70
N LYS A 67 6.03 -16.96 16.11
CA LYS A 67 5.36 -17.38 17.36
C LYS A 67 6.06 -16.91 18.64
N SER A 68 7.29 -16.40 18.55
CA SER A 68 8.07 -15.87 19.67
C SER A 68 8.00 -14.35 19.82
N THR A 69 7.20 -13.68 18.99
CA THR A 69 7.06 -12.21 19.04
C THR A 69 6.17 -11.74 20.20
N PRO A 70 6.31 -10.47 20.63
CA PRO A 70 5.41 -9.86 21.61
C PRO A 70 3.93 -9.96 21.21
N GLN A 71 3.60 -9.82 19.93
CA GLN A 71 2.21 -9.96 19.45
C GLN A 71 1.68 -11.38 19.65
N ALA A 72 2.50 -12.41 19.39
CA ALA A 72 2.10 -13.79 19.64
C ALA A 72 1.84 -14.04 21.14
N ASN A 73 2.62 -13.42 22.03
CA ASN A 73 2.39 -13.50 23.47
C ASN A 73 1.12 -12.75 23.89
N PHE A 74 0.86 -11.57 23.32
CA PHE A 74 -0.39 -10.85 23.55
C PHE A 74 -1.60 -11.63 23.05
N LYS A 75 -1.55 -12.24 21.86
CA LYS A 75 -2.63 -13.09 21.35
C LYS A 75 -2.89 -14.30 22.25
N LYS A 76 -1.85 -14.91 22.83
CA LYS A 76 -2.03 -15.99 23.83
C LYS A 76 -2.73 -15.51 25.10
N LYS A 77 -2.37 -14.32 25.60
CA LYS A 77 -2.89 -13.76 26.84
C LYS A 77 -4.34 -13.26 26.70
N PHE A 78 -4.62 -12.54 25.61
CA PHE A 78 -5.87 -11.81 25.40
C PHE A 78 -6.80 -12.50 24.39
N LYS A 79 -6.38 -13.62 23.79
CA LYS A 79 -7.18 -14.42 22.85
C LYS A 79 -7.85 -13.55 21.79
N ASP A 80 -9.17 -13.61 21.63
CA ASP A 80 -9.89 -12.93 20.56
C ASP A 80 -10.07 -11.44 20.76
N ASP A 81 -9.82 -10.95 21.97
CA ASP A 81 -9.81 -9.51 22.27
C ASP A 81 -8.53 -8.82 21.75
N TYR A 82 -7.55 -9.58 21.27
CA TYR A 82 -6.34 -9.05 20.67
C TYR A 82 -6.31 -9.21 19.14
N GLU A 83 -6.30 -8.06 18.48
CA GLU A 83 -6.13 -7.93 17.04
C GLU A 83 -4.65 -8.08 16.64
N MET A 84 -4.33 -9.21 15.99
CA MET A 84 -3.00 -9.43 15.40
C MET A 84 -2.75 -8.47 14.26
N ARG A 85 -1.52 -7.94 14.20
CA ARG A 85 -1.04 -7.08 13.12
C ARG A 85 0.07 -7.77 12.35
N LEU A 86 0.35 -7.28 11.16
CA LEU A 86 1.53 -7.67 10.37
C LEU A 86 2.28 -6.41 9.93
N MET A 87 3.54 -6.53 9.54
CA MET A 87 4.21 -5.43 8.84
C MET A 87 3.89 -5.57 7.36
N ARG A 88 3.30 -4.53 6.77
CA ARG A 88 2.99 -4.46 5.33
C ARG A 88 3.81 -3.35 4.69
N GLY A 89 4.53 -3.69 3.63
CA GLY A 89 5.22 -2.75 2.79
C GLY A 89 4.55 -2.62 1.43
N SER A 90 4.52 -1.40 0.88
CA SER A 90 4.12 -1.15 -0.51
C SER A 90 5.08 -0.18 -1.18
N ILE A 91 5.33 -0.42 -2.47
CA ILE A 91 6.07 0.48 -3.35
C ILE A 91 5.07 1.09 -4.32
N GLN A 92 4.96 2.40 -4.31
CA GLN A 92 3.92 3.13 -5.04
C GLN A 92 4.43 4.47 -5.56
N GLU A 93 3.65 5.10 -6.43
CA GLU A 93 3.86 6.49 -6.84
C GLU A 93 3.80 7.46 -5.65
N GLU A 94 4.48 8.59 -5.78
CA GLU A 94 4.43 9.66 -4.78
C GLU A 94 3.02 10.24 -4.70
N LEU A 95 2.41 10.16 -3.52
CA LEU A 95 1.12 10.78 -3.26
C LEU A 95 1.27 12.30 -3.34
N ARG A 96 0.44 12.93 -4.19
CA ARG A 96 0.37 14.38 -4.27
C ARG A 96 -0.74 14.90 -3.35
N PRO A 97 -0.54 16.05 -2.67
CA PRO A 97 -1.60 16.70 -1.92
C PRO A 97 -2.83 16.93 -2.78
N LEU A 98 -4.04 16.71 -2.25
CA LEU A 98 -5.30 16.99 -2.96
C LEU A 98 -5.36 18.41 -3.51
N SER A 99 -4.80 19.39 -2.79
CA SER A 99 -4.73 20.80 -3.21
C SER A 99 -3.85 21.04 -4.44
N SER A 100 -2.96 20.11 -4.78
CA SER A 100 -2.07 20.20 -5.95
C SER A 100 -2.59 19.44 -7.16
N LEU A 101 -3.74 18.78 -7.02
CA LEU A 101 -4.36 17.97 -8.04
C LEU A 101 -5.39 18.82 -8.79
N THR A 102 -5.12 19.17 -10.05
CA THR A 102 -6.10 19.80 -10.94
C THR A 102 -7.05 18.73 -11.48
N THR A 103 -8.36 18.97 -11.44
CA THR A 103 -9.30 18.21 -12.26
C THR A 103 -8.91 18.41 -13.72
N ALA A 104 -8.65 17.31 -14.44
CA ALA A 104 -8.33 17.36 -15.86
C ALA A 104 -9.45 18.12 -16.60
N THR A 105 -9.07 19.16 -17.34
CA THR A 105 -9.92 19.86 -18.32
C THR A 105 -10.23 18.96 -19.50
#